data_AF-A0A929D7P8-F1
#
_entry.id   AF-A0A929D7P8-F1
#
_cell.length_a   1.000
_cell.length_b   1.000
_cell.length_c   1.000
_cell.angle_alpha   90.00
_cell.angle_beta   90.00
_cell.angle_gamma   90.00
#
_symmetry.space_group_name_H-M   'P 1'
#
loop_
_entity.id
_entity.type
_entity.pdbx_description
1 polymer ?
#
loop_
_entity_poly.entity_id
_entity_poly.type
_entity_poly.pdbx_seq_one_letter_code
_entity_poly.pdbx_strand_id
1 'polypeptide(L)'
;VQQRASKDEIRQALKYGFGPRVLFLLYSVMLYKAIVEQSGAAYTLFTDMQTIGMPPAVLLVVLPAVVGFATGLSMAFVGISFPLLLPFMSVAGDISGYALFLAYVGGGVGYMLSPLHLCLTLSSEFFGARLGDVYRLMVPPLLAVLAVALVAFLFF
;
A
#
# COMPACT_ATOMS: atom_id res chain seq x y z
N VAL A 1 -22.15 -24.32 12.43
CA VAL A 1 -21.40 -25.54 12.03
C VAL A 1 -20.57 -25.18 10.81
N GLN A 2 -19.25 -25.23 10.95
CA GLN A 2 -18.26 -24.81 9.97
C GLN A 2 -18.54 -25.41 8.57
N GLN A 3 -18.73 -24.57 7.56
CA GLN A 3 -18.61 -24.99 6.16
C GLN A 3 -17.15 -25.41 5.94
N ARG A 4 -16.87 -26.70 6.05
CA ARG A 4 -15.58 -27.26 5.66
C ARG A 4 -15.50 -27.12 4.14
N ALA A 5 -14.55 -26.31 3.67
CA ALA A 5 -14.30 -26.15 2.25
C ALA A 5 -14.15 -27.53 1.58
N SER A 6 -14.97 -27.80 0.57
CA SER A 6 -14.92 -29.05 -0.17
C SER A 6 -13.60 -29.15 -0.93
N LYS A 7 -13.12 -30.37 -1.18
CA LYS A 7 -11.88 -30.60 -1.97
C LYS A 7 -11.96 -29.95 -3.36
N ASP A 8 -13.16 -29.87 -3.92
CA ASP A 8 -13.42 -29.24 -5.22
C ASP A 8 -13.31 -27.71 -5.14
N GLU A 9 -13.77 -27.09 -4.05
CA GLU A 9 -13.63 -25.65 -3.82
C GLU A 9 -12.16 -25.26 -3.62
N ILE A 10 -11.40 -26.08 -2.89
CA ILE A 10 -9.94 -25.89 -2.72
C ILE A 10 -9.23 -25.99 -4.07
N ARG A 11 -9.59 -26.99 -4.91
CA ARG A 11 -9.01 -27.17 -6.24
C ARG A 11 -9.35 -26.00 -7.18
N GLN A 12 -10.56 -25.47 -7.08
CA GLN A 12 -11.00 -24.33 -7.88
C GLN A 12 -10.31 -23.03 -7.44
N ALA A 13 -10.17 -22.80 -6.13
CA ALA A 13 -9.41 -21.69 -5.58
C ALA A 13 -7.93 -21.75 -6.00
N LEU A 14 -7.32 -22.94 -5.96
CA LEU A 14 -5.93 -23.13 -6.39
C LEU A 14 -5.75 -22.82 -7.89
N LYS A 15 -6.69 -23.28 -8.74
CA LYS A 15 -6.70 -22.95 -10.17
C LYS A 15 -6.87 -21.46 -10.43
N TYR A 16 -7.66 -20.76 -9.62
CA TYR A 16 -7.81 -19.32 -9.72
C TYR A 16 -6.54 -18.57 -9.30
N GLY A 17 -5.90 -19.00 -8.20
CA GLY A 17 -4.64 -18.42 -7.71
C GLY A 17 -3.48 -18.60 -8.69
N PHE A 18 -3.39 -19.76 -9.35
CA PHE A 18 -2.44 -20.04 -10.43
C PHE A 18 -2.93 -19.57 -11.81
N GLY A 19 -3.91 -18.69 -11.85
CA GLY A 19 -4.36 -18.08 -13.10
C GLY A 19 -3.23 -17.27 -13.77
N PRO A 20 -3.15 -17.27 -15.11
CA PRO A 20 -2.09 -16.58 -15.84
C PRO A 20 -2.04 -15.08 -15.54
N ARG A 21 -3.17 -14.46 -15.19
CA ARG A 21 -3.24 -13.04 -14.79
C ARG A 21 -2.48 -12.76 -13.49
N VAL A 22 -2.63 -13.61 -12.47
CA VAL A 22 -1.96 -13.45 -11.17
C VAL A 22 -0.47 -13.72 -11.31
N LEU A 23 -0.10 -14.78 -12.05
CA LEU A 23 1.30 -15.10 -12.33
C LEU A 23 2.00 -13.98 -13.11
N PHE A 24 1.33 -13.42 -14.13
CA PHE A 24 1.86 -12.30 -14.89
C PHE A 24 2.05 -11.06 -14.01
N LEU A 25 1.05 -10.73 -13.18
CA LEU A 25 1.14 -9.62 -12.22
C LEU A 25 2.34 -9.79 -11.27
N LEU A 26 2.49 -10.98 -10.69
CA LEU A 26 3.60 -11.28 -9.77
C LEU A 26 4.95 -11.15 -10.48
N TYR A 27 5.07 -11.68 -11.70
CA TYR A 27 6.27 -11.57 -12.51
C TYR A 27 6.62 -10.11 -12.83
N SER A 28 5.64 -9.30 -13.25
CA SER A 28 5.85 -7.87 -13.52
C SER A 28 6.32 -7.10 -12.30
N VAL A 29 5.77 -7.37 -11.11
CA VAL A 29 6.18 -6.72 -9.86
C VAL A 29 7.61 -7.12 -9.48
N MET A 30 7.97 -8.40 -9.62
CA MET A 30 9.34 -8.88 -9.36
C MET A 30 10.35 -8.30 -10.36
N LEU A 31 9.98 -8.18 -11.64
CA LEU A 31 10.81 -7.54 -12.64
C LEU A 31 11.01 -6.05 -12.33
N TYR A 32 9.95 -5.34 -11.95
CA TYR A 32 10.03 -3.95 -11.53
C TYR A 32 10.95 -3.78 -10.31
N LYS A 33 10.81 -4.64 -9.29
CA LYS A 33 11.71 -4.67 -8.13
C LYS A 33 13.17 -4.79 -8.56
N ALA A 34 13.49 -5.76 -9.43
CA ALA A 34 14.85 -5.97 -9.91
C ALA A 34 15.42 -4.76 -10.66
N ILE A 35 14.58 -4.09 -11.48
CA ILE A 35 14.97 -2.86 -12.19
C ILE A 35 15.25 -1.73 -11.20
N VAL A 36 14.39 -1.53 -10.18
CA VAL A 36 14.59 -0.50 -9.16
C VAL A 36 15.88 -0.75 -8.35
N GLU A 37 16.15 -2.00 -8.00
CA GLU A 37 17.36 -2.40 -7.28
C GLU A 37 18.62 -2.19 -8.13
N GLN A 38 18.62 -2.61 -9.40
CA GLN A 38 19.79 -2.48 -10.29
C GLN A 38 20.01 -1.05 -10.79
N SER A 39 18.96 -0.27 -10.98
CA SER A 39 19.07 1.14 -11.40
C SER A 39 19.62 2.05 -10.32
N GLY A 40 19.66 1.58 -9.06
CA GLY A 40 20.03 2.41 -7.92
C GLY A 40 18.99 3.49 -7.59
N ALA A 41 17.81 3.48 -8.22
CA ALA A 41 16.80 4.52 -8.04
C ALA A 41 16.35 4.64 -6.57
N ALA A 42 16.21 3.51 -5.87
CA ALA A 42 15.91 3.52 -4.43
C ALA A 42 17.04 4.17 -3.61
N TYR A 43 18.29 3.95 -4.00
CA TYR A 43 19.46 4.53 -3.33
C TYR A 43 19.60 6.03 -3.61
N THR A 44 19.40 6.46 -4.86
CA THR A 44 19.45 7.89 -5.22
C THR A 44 18.33 8.67 -4.52
N LEU A 45 17.12 8.11 -4.49
CA LEU A 45 16.01 8.70 -3.71
C LEU A 45 16.36 8.76 -2.22
N PHE A 46 17.00 7.73 -1.68
CA PHE A 46 17.44 7.73 -0.29
C PHE A 46 18.47 8.84 0.00
N THR A 47 19.49 8.98 -0.83
CA THR A 47 20.53 10.01 -0.67
C THR A 47 19.97 11.42 -0.84
N ASP A 48 19.11 11.65 -1.84
CA ASP A 48 18.51 12.97 -2.08
C ASP A 48 17.64 13.40 -0.89
N MET A 49 16.89 12.47 -0.30
CA MET A 49 16.07 12.80 0.87
C MET A 49 16.89 13.03 2.13
N GLN A 50 18.01 12.32 2.32
CA GLN A 50 18.93 12.58 3.41
C GLN A 50 19.62 13.94 3.30
N THR A 51 20.03 14.35 2.09
CA THR A 51 20.68 15.66 1.88
C THR A 51 19.74 16.82 2.17
N ILE A 52 18.44 16.66 1.93
CA ILE A 52 17.40 17.65 2.25
C ILE A 52 17.01 17.61 3.75
N GLY A 53 17.48 16.61 4.51
CA GLY A 53 17.14 16.43 5.91
C GLY A 53 15.68 16.01 6.14
N MET A 54 15.06 15.37 5.13
CA MET A 54 13.65 15.00 5.21
C MET A 54 13.44 13.82 6.18
N PRO A 55 12.46 13.90 7.11
CA PRO A 55 12.16 12.79 8.00
C PRO A 55 11.72 11.54 7.20
N PRO A 56 12.28 10.35 7.48
CA PRO A 56 11.90 9.10 6.80
C PRO A 56 10.39 8.82 6.82
N ALA A 57 9.71 9.20 7.91
CA ALA A 57 8.27 9.06 8.07
C ALA A 57 7.46 9.73 6.93
N VAL A 58 7.93 10.87 6.42
CA VAL A 58 7.25 11.59 5.34
C VAL A 58 7.26 10.76 4.07
N LEU A 59 8.39 10.18 3.70
CA LEU A 59 8.50 9.39 2.48
C LEU A 59 7.70 8.08 2.60
N LEU A 60 7.77 7.44 3.79
CA LEU A 60 7.00 6.23 4.08
C LEU A 60 5.50 6.47 3.95
N VAL A 61 4.98 7.66 4.26
CA VAL A 61 3.56 7.96 4.12
C VAL A 61 3.21 8.46 2.71
N VAL A 62 3.93 9.47 2.21
CA VAL A 62 3.57 10.22 1.01
C VAL A 62 3.69 9.37 -0.25
N LEU A 63 4.78 8.63 -0.40
CA LEU A 63 5.04 7.88 -1.62
C LEU A 63 4.00 6.75 -1.82
N PRO A 64 3.72 5.89 -0.82
CA PRO A 64 2.63 4.94 -0.90
C PRO A 64 1.25 5.60 -1.03
N ALA A 65 1.01 6.72 -0.34
CA ALA A 65 -0.27 7.41 -0.42
C ALA A 65 -0.57 7.94 -1.83
N VAL A 66 0.42 8.56 -2.49
CA VAL A 66 0.27 9.07 -3.86
C VAL A 66 0.02 7.95 -4.85
N VAL A 67 0.81 6.87 -4.77
CA VAL A 67 0.61 5.70 -5.66
C VAL A 67 -0.74 5.02 -5.37
N GLY A 68 -1.10 4.87 -4.11
CA GLY A 68 -2.39 4.31 -3.69
C GLY A 68 -3.55 5.16 -4.18
N PHE A 69 -3.47 6.48 -4.06
CA PHE A 69 -4.48 7.41 -4.53
C PHE A 69 -4.63 7.38 -6.06
N ALA A 70 -3.51 7.38 -6.79
CA ALA A 70 -3.50 7.36 -8.25
C ALA A 70 -4.02 6.05 -8.85
N THR A 71 -3.87 4.93 -8.13
CA THR A 71 -4.23 3.59 -8.63
C THR A 71 -5.55 3.07 -8.06
N GLY A 72 -5.96 3.49 -6.86
CA GLY A 72 -7.13 2.98 -6.14
C GLY A 72 -7.03 1.51 -5.73
N LEU A 73 -5.84 0.90 -5.84
CA LEU A 73 -5.60 -0.54 -5.67
C LEU A 73 -4.53 -0.81 -4.61
N SER A 74 -4.84 -1.70 -3.67
CA SER A 74 -3.92 -2.07 -2.59
C SER A 74 -2.64 -2.73 -3.09
N MET A 75 -2.75 -3.64 -4.06
CA MET A 75 -1.59 -4.35 -4.61
C MET A 75 -0.63 -3.45 -5.38
N ALA A 76 -1.13 -2.36 -5.96
CA ALA A 76 -0.35 -1.46 -6.80
C ALA A 76 0.61 -0.61 -5.96
N PHE A 77 0.13 0.01 -4.87
CA PHE A 77 1.02 0.80 -4.02
C PHE A 77 2.07 -0.06 -3.32
N VAL A 78 1.72 -1.29 -2.90
CA VAL A 78 2.69 -2.22 -2.30
C VAL A 78 3.74 -2.63 -3.34
N GLY A 79 3.32 -3.04 -4.54
CA GLY A 79 4.25 -3.50 -5.58
C GLY A 79 5.18 -2.41 -6.12
N ILE A 80 4.75 -1.15 -6.12
CA ILE A 80 5.52 -0.01 -6.64
C ILE A 80 6.35 0.66 -5.54
N SER A 81 5.74 0.93 -4.39
CA SER A 81 6.34 1.79 -3.36
C SER A 81 7.31 1.03 -2.47
N PHE A 82 7.01 -0.22 -2.13
CA PHE A 82 7.82 -0.97 -1.16
C PHE A 82 9.24 -1.23 -1.68
N PRO A 83 9.46 -1.63 -2.95
CA PRO A 83 10.82 -1.75 -3.49
C PRO A 83 11.65 -0.46 -3.40
N LEU A 84 11.02 0.70 -3.56
CA LEU A 84 11.69 2.00 -3.43
C LEU A 84 12.00 2.35 -1.97
N LEU A 85 11.14 1.93 -1.05
CA LEU A 85 11.23 2.26 0.38
C LEU A 85 12.05 1.26 1.18
N LEU A 86 12.49 0.14 0.59
CA LEU A 86 13.32 -0.86 1.26
C LEU A 86 14.50 -0.25 2.06
N PRO A 87 15.28 0.71 1.52
CA PRO A 87 16.40 1.32 2.26
C PRO A 87 15.97 2.10 3.51
N PHE A 88 14.73 2.61 3.54
CA PHE A 88 14.17 3.33 4.69
C PHE A 88 13.54 2.39 5.73
N MET A 89 13.21 1.17 5.33
CA MET A 89 12.60 0.15 6.21
C MET A 89 13.66 -0.75 6.85
N SER A 90 14.78 -0.97 6.17
CA SER A 90 15.92 -1.74 6.67
C SER A 90 16.94 -0.83 7.34
N VAL A 91 16.92 -0.75 8.68
CA VAL A 91 17.97 -0.07 9.44
C VAL A 91 18.83 -1.16 10.09
N ALA A 92 20.13 -1.14 9.81
CA ALA A 92 21.11 -2.10 10.37
C ALA A 92 20.85 -3.59 10.06
N GLY A 93 20.14 -3.91 8.98
CA GLY A 93 19.91 -5.29 8.53
C GLY A 93 18.67 -5.97 9.10
N ASP A 94 17.91 -5.29 9.98
CA ASP A 94 16.59 -5.74 10.41
C ASP A 94 15.50 -4.88 9.76
N ILE A 95 14.38 -5.51 9.41
CA ILE A 95 13.24 -4.82 8.83
C ILE A 95 12.40 -4.28 9.98
N SER A 96 12.38 -2.95 10.12
CA SER A 96 11.54 -2.30 11.13
C SER A 96 10.05 -2.51 10.80
N GLY A 97 9.39 -3.39 11.58
CA GLY A 97 7.97 -3.68 11.42
C GLY A 97 7.09 -2.42 11.52
N TYR A 98 7.54 -1.41 12.28
CA TYR A 98 6.85 -0.13 12.43
C TYR A 98 6.95 0.76 11.17
N ALA A 99 8.08 0.77 10.46
CA ALA A 99 8.20 1.49 9.19
C ALA A 99 7.34 0.86 8.09
N LEU A 100 7.32 -0.48 8.04
CA LEU A 100 6.42 -1.23 7.16
C LEU A 100 4.96 -0.91 7.47
N PHE A 101 4.59 -0.94 8.75
CA PHE A 101 3.24 -0.62 9.19
C PHE A 101 2.85 0.81 8.80
N LEU A 102 3.72 1.78 9.05
CA LEU A 102 3.49 3.18 8.68
C LEU A 102 3.30 3.34 7.17
N ALA A 103 4.16 2.72 6.36
CA ALA A 103 4.05 2.78 4.90
C ALA A 103 2.79 2.10 4.36
N TYR A 104 2.41 0.97 4.97
CA TYR A 104 1.17 0.28 4.64
C TYR A 104 -0.05 1.13 4.98
N VAL A 105 -0.08 1.77 6.16
CA VAL A 105 -1.15 2.68 6.56
C VAL A 105 -1.19 3.90 5.64
N GLY A 106 -0.05 4.49 5.30
CA GLY A 106 0.03 5.63 4.37
C GLY A 106 -0.56 5.30 2.99
N GLY A 107 -0.16 4.18 2.40
CA GLY A 107 -0.74 3.70 1.13
C GLY A 107 -2.22 3.35 1.27
N GLY A 108 -2.59 2.79 2.42
CA GLY A 108 -3.97 2.50 2.82
C GLY A 108 -4.88 3.72 2.75
N VAL A 109 -4.48 4.79 3.43
CA VAL A 109 -5.18 6.08 3.42
C VAL A 109 -5.29 6.62 1.99
N GLY A 110 -4.19 6.55 1.22
CA GLY A 110 -4.16 7.01 -0.17
C GLY A 110 -5.19 6.32 -1.07
N TYR A 111 -5.23 4.98 -1.08
CA TYR A 111 -6.16 4.28 -1.95
C TYR A 111 -7.61 4.36 -1.47
N MET A 112 -7.87 4.41 -0.15
CA MET A 112 -9.23 4.57 0.37
C MET A 112 -9.82 5.94 0.01
N LEU A 113 -8.99 6.98 -0.04
CA LEU A 113 -9.39 8.31 -0.49
C LEU A 113 -9.51 8.42 -2.02
N SER A 114 -9.14 7.39 -2.78
CA SER A 114 -9.18 7.45 -4.23
C SER A 114 -10.61 7.32 -4.77
N PRO A 115 -11.06 8.23 -5.65
CA PRO A 115 -12.33 8.05 -6.37
C PRO A 115 -12.27 6.89 -7.37
N LEU A 116 -11.08 6.35 -7.65
CA LEU A 116 -10.89 5.17 -8.50
C LEU A 116 -11.13 3.87 -7.72
N HIS A 117 -11.26 3.93 -6.40
CA HIS A 117 -11.55 2.75 -5.60
C HIS A 117 -13.00 2.30 -5.82
N LEU A 118 -13.18 1.19 -6.53
CA LEU A 118 -14.48 0.68 -6.96
C LEU A 118 -15.48 0.54 -5.81
N CYS A 119 -15.02 0.15 -4.62
CA CYS A 119 -15.90 0.00 -3.46
C CYS A 119 -16.53 1.34 -3.03
N LEU A 120 -15.82 2.46 -3.16
CA LEU A 120 -16.32 3.79 -2.79
C LEU A 120 -17.37 4.26 -3.79
N THR A 121 -17.06 4.17 -5.07
CA THR A 121 -17.94 4.64 -6.16
C THR A 121 -19.22 3.81 -6.23
N LEU A 122 -19.11 2.48 -6.17
CA LEU A 122 -20.28 1.60 -6.19
C LEU A 122 -21.17 1.76 -4.95
N SER A 123 -20.57 1.93 -3.77
CA SER A 123 -21.36 2.17 -2.55
C SER A 123 -22.07 3.52 -2.59
N SER A 124 -21.39 4.57 -3.06
CA SER A 124 -21.98 5.91 -3.19
C SER A 124 -23.14 5.91 -4.17
N GLU A 125 -23.00 5.22 -5.30
CA GLU A 125 -24.03 5.08 -6.32
C GLU A 125 -25.23 4.26 -5.81
N PHE A 126 -24.96 3.13 -5.13
CA PHE A 126 -26.00 2.27 -4.56
C PHE A 126 -26.88 3.00 -3.53
N PHE A 127 -26.27 3.80 -2.65
CA PHE A 127 -26.99 4.55 -1.62
C PHE A 127 -27.47 5.94 -2.06
N GLY A 128 -27.16 6.37 -3.29
CA GLY A 128 -27.44 7.73 -3.77
C GLY A 128 -26.76 8.82 -2.93
N ALA A 129 -25.66 8.49 -2.24
CA ALA A 129 -24.95 9.40 -1.36
C ALA A 129 -24.07 10.36 -2.16
N ARG A 130 -23.91 11.60 -1.67
CA ARG A 130 -22.96 12.55 -2.25
C ARG A 130 -21.56 12.18 -1.78
N LEU A 131 -20.62 12.05 -2.70
CA LEU A 131 -19.23 11.69 -2.40
C LEU A 131 -18.62 12.61 -1.32
N GLY A 132 -18.90 13.91 -1.35
CA GLY A 132 -18.40 14.85 -0.34
C GLY A 132 -18.82 14.53 1.10
N ASP A 133 -20.05 14.03 1.29
CA ASP A 133 -20.55 13.63 2.62
C ASP A 133 -19.86 12.36 3.10
N VAL A 134 -19.61 11.41 2.19
CA VAL A 134 -18.86 10.18 2.47
C VAL A 134 -17.41 10.51 2.86
N TYR A 135 -16.74 11.39 2.12
CA TYR A 135 -15.38 11.85 2.46
C TYR A 135 -15.34 12.54 3.82
N ARG A 136 -16.33 13.37 4.14
CA ARG A 136 -16.41 14.05 5.44
C ARG A 136 -16.52 13.07 6.60
N LEU A 137 -17.19 11.94 6.41
CA LEU A 137 -17.29 10.87 7.41
C LEU A 137 -16.02 10.00 7.47
N MET A 138 -15.35 9.81 6.33
CA MET A 138 -14.24 8.87 6.18
C MET A 138 -12.87 9.46 6.52
N VAL A 139 -12.66 10.76 6.27
CA VAL A 139 -11.39 11.44 6.54
C VAL A 139 -11.00 11.43 8.04
N PRO A 140 -11.91 11.70 9.01
CA PRO A 140 -11.51 11.72 10.43
C PRO A 140 -10.97 10.37 10.94
N PRO A 141 -11.61 9.21 10.67
CA PRO A 141 -11.05 7.90 11.00
C PRO A 141 -9.71 7.62 10.33
N LEU A 142 -9.56 7.98 9.05
CA LEU A 142 -8.31 7.74 8.32
C LEU A 142 -7.15 8.55 8.91
N LEU A 143 -7.40 9.81 9.27
CA LEU A 143 -6.41 10.64 9.97
C LEU A 143 -6.07 10.10 11.36
N ALA A 144 -7.07 9.57 12.09
CA ALA A 144 -6.83 8.95 13.39
C ALA A 144 -5.91 7.71 13.29
N VAL A 145 -6.15 6.84 12.30
CA VAL A 145 -5.31 5.65 12.06
C VAL A 145 -3.90 6.07 11.65
N LEU A 146 -3.77 7.07 10.78
CA LEU A 146 -2.46 7.60 10.38
C LEU A 146 -1.70 8.20 11.56
N ALA A 147 -2.38 8.96 12.43
CA ALA A 147 -1.79 9.52 13.64
C ALA A 147 -1.29 8.43 14.60
N VAL A 148 -2.09 7.38 14.81
CA VAL A 148 -1.68 6.23 15.64
C VAL A 148 -0.47 5.52 15.04
N ALA A 149 -0.42 5.34 13.72
CA ALA A 149 0.74 4.74 13.06
C ALA A 149 2.00 5.61 13.17
N LEU A 150 1.87 6.94 13.06
CA LEU A 150 2.97 7.87 13.24
C LEU A 150 3.49 7.87 14.69
N VAL A 151 2.60 7.85 15.67
CA VAL A 151 2.97 7.70 17.08
C VAL A 151 3.71 6.38 17.29
N ALA A 152 3.17 5.26 16.79
CA ALA A 152 3.84 3.96 16.91
C ALA A 152 5.26 3.98 16.29
N PHE A 153 5.45 4.62 15.13
CA PHE A 153 6.75 4.75 14.48
C PHE A 153 7.73 5.67 15.21
N LEU A 154 7.25 6.70 15.92
CA LEU A 154 8.12 7.63 16.66
C LEU A 154 8.53 7.10 18.03
N PHE A 155 7.70 6.26 18.66
CA PHE A 155 7.93 5.74 20.00
C PHE A 155 8.62 4.38 20.05
N PHE A 156 8.65 3.62 18.94
CA PHE A 156 9.24 2.28 18.85
C PHE A 156 10.15 2.15 17.62
#